data_AF-A0A9W7W5K4-F1
#
_entry.id   AF-A0A9W7W5K4-F1
#
_cell.length_a   1.000
_cell.length_b   1.000
_cell.length_c   1.000
_cell.angle_alpha   90.00
_cell.angle_beta   90.00
_cell.angle_gamma   90.00
#
_symmetry.space_group_name_H-M   'P 1'
#
loop_
_entity.id
_entity.type
_entity.pdbx_description
1 polymer ?
#
loop_
_entity_poly.entity_id
_entity_poly.type
_entity_poly.pdbx_seq_one_letter_code
_entity_poly.pdbx_strand_id
1 'polypeptide(L)'
;MRDKPTVRADGYHTCYALAGLSHAVNRYWYEEEQEEEEGTGRLMAAFRWRGERAGDGELREWGVEEEDCVECVHPVFVIPFARVEEARVMFAEAGFRDDGQQGIEEGVGKLAV
;
A
#
# COMPACT_ATOMS: atom_id res chain seq x y z
N MET A 1 15.52 14.53 -3.67
CA MET A 1 16.51 13.85 -4.54
C MET A 1 16.27 14.20 -5.99
N ARG A 2 17.20 13.80 -6.87
CA ARG A 2 17.25 14.07 -8.30
C ARG A 2 17.67 12.80 -9.03
N ASP A 3 17.36 12.70 -10.32
CA ASP A 3 17.80 11.61 -11.19
C ASP A 3 19.33 11.41 -11.16
N LYS A 4 20.06 12.47 -11.53
CA LYS A 4 21.53 12.47 -11.62
C LYS A 4 22.11 13.86 -11.34
N PRO A 5 23.44 14.02 -11.15
CA PRO A 5 24.03 15.25 -10.63
C PRO A 5 23.65 16.55 -11.35
N THR A 6 23.39 16.48 -12.66
CA THR A 6 23.09 17.65 -13.50
C THR A 6 21.60 18.02 -13.57
N VAL A 7 20.71 17.20 -13.03
CA VAL A 7 19.25 17.42 -13.09
C VAL A 7 18.77 18.08 -11.79
N ARG A 8 17.77 18.95 -11.88
CA ARG A 8 17.15 19.56 -10.69
C ARG A 8 16.42 18.51 -9.87
N ALA A 9 16.35 18.73 -8.56
CA ALA A 9 15.53 17.90 -7.68
C ALA A 9 14.04 18.17 -7.91
N ASP A 10 13.23 17.13 -7.76
CA ASP A 10 11.77 17.20 -7.84
C ASP A 10 11.11 16.18 -6.91
N GLY A 11 9.79 16.27 -6.76
CA GLY A 11 9.02 15.39 -5.87
C GLY A 11 8.99 13.93 -6.32
N TYR A 12 9.00 13.67 -7.63
CA TYR A 12 8.96 12.32 -8.19
C TYR A 12 10.24 11.55 -7.84
N HIS A 13 11.41 12.10 -8.16
CA HIS A 13 12.69 11.49 -7.87
C HIS A 13 12.97 11.45 -6.36
N THR A 14 12.48 12.43 -5.61
CA THR A 14 12.54 12.36 -4.15
C THR A 14 11.77 11.17 -3.61
N CYS A 15 10.52 10.99 -4.04
CA CYS A 15 9.68 9.89 -3.58
C CYS A 15 10.29 8.53 -3.96
N TYR A 16 10.64 8.32 -5.22
CA TYR A 16 11.09 7.00 -5.67
C TYR A 16 12.51 6.64 -5.26
N ALA A 17 13.42 7.61 -5.10
CA ALA A 17 14.72 7.28 -4.52
C ALA A 17 14.61 7.01 -3.00
N LEU A 18 13.64 7.59 -2.26
CA LEU A 18 13.41 7.23 -0.85
C LEU A 18 12.76 5.86 -0.76
N ALA A 19 11.82 5.55 -1.65
CA ALA A 19 11.23 4.23 -1.74
C ALA A 19 12.29 3.17 -2.08
N GLY A 20 13.19 3.46 -3.03
CA GLY A 20 14.31 2.59 -3.36
C GLY A 20 15.27 2.41 -2.17
N LEU A 21 15.62 3.49 -1.47
CA LEU A 21 16.43 3.43 -0.25
C LEU A 21 15.77 2.56 0.82
N SER A 22 14.46 2.72 1.03
CA SER A 22 13.67 1.88 1.95
C SER A 22 13.75 0.38 1.62
N HIS A 23 13.86 0.01 0.34
CA HIS A 23 14.03 -1.39 -0.06
C HIS A 23 15.46 -1.89 0.12
N ALA A 24 16.45 -1.00 0.04
CA ALA A 24 17.86 -1.35 0.19
C ALA A 24 18.28 -1.51 1.66
N VAL A 25 17.66 -0.74 2.57
CA VAL A 25 18.05 -0.68 4.00
C VAL A 25 17.13 -1.45 4.95
N ASN A 26 16.08 -2.08 4.43
CA ASN A 26 15.14 -2.89 5.21
C ASN A 26 15.01 -4.29 4.61
N ARG A 27 14.52 -5.26 5.39
CA ARG A 27 14.29 -6.63 4.95
C ARG A 27 12.84 -6.82 4.55
N TYR A 28 12.62 -7.50 3.43
CA TYR A 28 11.30 -7.82 2.91
C TYR A 28 11.21 -9.29 2.55
N TRP A 29 10.09 -9.91 2.87
CA TRP A 29 9.81 -11.29 2.48
C TRP A 29 8.32 -11.46 2.21
N TYR A 30 8.02 -12.50 1.44
CA TYR A 30 6.68 -12.93 1.14
C TYR A 30 6.34 -14.13 2.02
N GLU A 31 5.23 -14.08 2.74
CA GLU A 31 4.73 -15.21 3.52
C GLU A 31 3.92 -16.16 2.61
N GLU A 32 4.47 -17.34 2.34
CA GLU A 32 3.82 -18.36 1.49
C GLU A 32 2.71 -19.14 2.22
N GLU A 33 2.80 -19.29 3.55
CA GLU A 33 1.88 -20.12 4.34
C GLU A 33 0.60 -19.38 4.73
N GLN A 34 -0.51 -19.77 4.10
CA GLN A 34 -1.86 -19.80 4.69
C GLN A 34 -2.78 -20.60 3.75
N GLU A 35 -3.52 -21.56 4.31
CA GLU A 35 -4.78 -22.00 3.70
C GLU A 35 -5.63 -20.74 3.49
N GLU A 36 -6.05 -20.49 2.24
CA GLU A 36 -6.94 -19.36 1.99
C GLU A 36 -8.21 -19.57 2.82
N GLU A 37 -8.46 -18.69 3.80
CA GLU A 37 -9.74 -18.69 4.49
C GLU A 37 -10.84 -18.51 3.43
N GLU A 38 -11.72 -19.50 3.35
CA GLU A 38 -12.89 -19.48 2.48
C GLU A 38 -13.68 -18.19 2.74
N GLY A 39 -13.70 -17.29 1.76
CA GLY A 39 -14.37 -15.98 1.87
C GLY A 39 -13.44 -14.77 1.81
N THR A 40 -12.12 -14.95 1.81
CA THR A 40 -11.19 -13.86 1.51
C THR A 40 -11.25 -13.50 0.02
N GLY A 41 -11.35 -12.20 -0.29
CA GLY A 41 -11.57 -11.72 -1.65
C GLY A 41 -10.44 -12.10 -2.62
N ARG A 42 -10.72 -12.03 -3.93
CA ARG A 42 -9.67 -12.14 -4.97
C ARG A 42 -8.58 -11.09 -4.68
N LEU A 43 -7.30 -11.46 -4.85
CA LEU A 43 -6.10 -10.59 -4.73
C LEU A 43 -5.44 -10.47 -3.33
N MET A 44 -5.53 -11.49 -2.45
CA MET A 44 -4.88 -11.44 -1.13
C MET A 44 -3.34 -11.52 -1.16
N ALA A 45 -2.74 -11.97 -2.26
CA ALA A 45 -1.29 -12.12 -2.39
C ALA A 45 -0.53 -10.81 -2.04
N ALA A 46 -1.06 -9.65 -2.42
CA ALA A 46 -0.40 -8.38 -2.14
C ALA A 46 -0.24 -8.11 -0.63
N PHE A 47 -1.12 -8.62 0.23
CA PHE A 47 -1.10 -8.39 1.68
C PHE A 47 -0.27 -9.41 2.47
N ARG A 48 0.38 -10.36 1.78
CA ARG A 48 1.30 -11.36 2.38
C ARG A 48 2.74 -10.89 2.44
N TRP A 49 3.03 -9.69 1.96
CA TRP A 49 4.34 -9.10 2.16
C TRP A 49 4.52 -8.67 3.61
N ARG A 50 5.76 -8.82 4.08
CA ARG A 50 6.24 -8.29 5.35
C ARG A 50 7.49 -7.45 5.11
N GLY A 51 7.71 -6.52 6.02
CA GLY A 51 8.88 -5.66 6.04
C GLY A 51 9.29 -5.39 7.47
N GLU A 52 10.59 -5.45 7.74
CA GLU A 52 11.17 -5.05 9.02
C GLU A 52 12.48 -4.31 8.80
N ARG A 53 12.89 -3.52 9.80
CA ARG A 53 14.18 -2.82 9.77
C ARG A 53 15.32 -3.83 9.78
N ALA A 54 16.33 -3.60 8.94
CA ALA A 54 17.53 -4.42 8.97
C ALA A 54 18.25 -4.29 10.32
N GLY A 55 18.91 -5.35 10.75
CA GLY A 55 19.65 -5.34 12.00
C GLY A 55 20.97 -4.56 11.90
N ASP A 56 21.50 -4.10 13.03
CA ASP A 56 22.74 -3.30 13.10
C ASP A 56 23.94 -3.97 12.40
N GLY A 57 24.02 -5.32 12.47
CA GLY A 57 25.05 -6.09 11.80
C GLY A 57 24.96 -6.00 10.28
N GLU A 58 23.74 -6.03 9.73
CA GLU A 58 23.47 -5.91 8.30
C GLU A 58 23.73 -4.48 7.82
N LEU A 59 23.25 -3.47 8.57
CA LEU A 59 23.49 -2.06 8.26
C LEU A 59 24.99 -1.74 8.23
N ARG A 60 25.75 -2.27 9.20
CA ARG A 60 27.22 -2.13 9.23
C ARG A 60 27.88 -2.79 8.02
N GLU A 61 27.42 -3.97 7.60
CA GLU A 61 27.93 -4.65 6.41
C GLU A 61 27.67 -3.83 5.14
N TRP A 62 26.53 -3.16 5.06
CA TRP A 62 26.16 -2.31 3.93
C TRP A 62 26.77 -0.90 3.99
N GLY A 63 27.43 -0.53 5.10
CA GLY A 63 27.97 0.80 5.32
C GLY A 63 26.88 1.87 5.45
N VAL A 64 25.73 1.51 6.02
CA VAL A 64 24.59 2.40 6.25
C VAL A 64 24.56 2.76 7.73
N GLU A 65 24.48 4.05 8.03
CA GLU A 65 24.31 4.53 9.41
C GLU A 65 22.83 4.51 9.81
N GLU A 66 22.56 4.39 11.11
CA GLU A 66 21.18 4.29 11.61
C GLU A 66 20.34 5.54 11.27
N GLU A 67 20.98 6.71 11.25
CA GLU A 67 20.34 7.99 10.93
C GLU A 67 19.93 8.14 9.46
N ASP A 68 20.57 7.38 8.56
CA ASP A 68 20.28 7.39 7.12
C ASP A 68 19.14 6.43 6.75
N CYS A 69 18.72 5.59 7.69
CA CYS A 69 17.66 4.63 7.46
C CYS A 69 16.29 5.30 7.37
N VAL A 70 15.44 4.75 6.51
CA VAL A 70 14.07 5.20 6.31
C VAL A 70 13.08 4.06 6.58
N GLU A 71 11.87 4.43 6.97
CA GLU A 71 10.78 3.48 7.27
C GLU A 71 10.46 2.56 6.11
N CYS A 72 9.93 1.38 6.42
CA CYS A 72 9.48 0.39 5.44
C CYS A 72 8.32 0.93 4.60
N VAL A 73 8.44 0.82 3.27
CA VAL A 73 7.32 1.02 2.34
C VAL A 73 6.96 -0.29 1.68
N HIS A 74 5.67 -0.56 1.52
CA HIS A 74 5.17 -1.83 1.01
C HIS A 74 5.66 -2.06 -0.43
N PRO A 75 6.21 -3.25 -0.78
CA PRO A 75 6.83 -3.47 -2.09
C PRO A 75 5.87 -3.41 -3.27
N VAL A 76 4.61 -3.80 -3.06
CA VAL A 76 3.55 -3.68 -4.09
C VAL A 76 2.91 -2.29 -4.14
N PHE A 77 2.52 -1.72 -2.99
CA PHE A 77 1.72 -0.49 -2.93
C PHE A 77 2.53 0.81 -2.75
N VAL A 78 3.82 0.70 -2.44
CA VAL A 78 4.78 1.82 -2.29
C VAL A 78 4.28 2.90 -1.31
N ILE A 79 3.60 2.47 -0.25
CA ILE A 79 3.16 3.28 0.89
C ILE A 79 3.46 2.54 2.19
N PRO A 80 3.47 3.19 3.38
CA PRO A 80 3.74 2.49 4.63
C PRO A 80 2.78 1.33 4.87
N PHE A 81 3.28 0.21 5.41
CA PHE A 81 2.48 -1.00 5.66
C PHE A 81 1.21 -0.74 6.47
N ALA A 82 1.29 0.12 7.50
CA ALA A 82 0.12 0.50 8.30
C ALA A 82 -1.00 1.12 7.44
N ARG A 83 -0.65 1.93 6.43
CA ARG A 83 -1.63 2.56 5.53
C ARG A 83 -2.25 1.56 4.56
N VAL A 84 -1.50 0.53 4.15
CA VAL A 84 -2.03 -0.58 3.35
C VAL A 84 -3.12 -1.32 4.12
N GLU A 85 -2.85 -1.69 5.38
CA GLU A 85 -3.81 -2.41 6.22
C GLU A 85 -5.01 -1.55 6.60
N GLU A 86 -4.80 -0.29 6.97
CA GLU A 86 -5.89 0.66 7.22
C GLU A 86 -6.85 0.76 6.03
N ALA A 87 -6.32 0.91 4.82
CA ALA A 87 -7.12 0.97 3.60
C ALA A 87 -7.86 -0.36 3.34
N ARG A 88 -7.18 -1.50 3.49
CA ARG A 88 -7.78 -2.83 3.30
C ARG A 88 -8.98 -3.04 4.23
N VAL A 89 -8.83 -2.74 5.52
CA VAL A 89 -9.89 -2.88 6.52
C VAL A 89 -11.05 -1.93 6.20
N MET A 90 -10.76 -0.66 5.92
CA MET A 90 -11.79 0.34 5.60
C MET A 90 -12.66 -0.10 4.41
N PHE A 91 -12.06 -0.55 3.31
CA PHE A 91 -12.81 -0.95 2.12
C PHE A 91 -13.50 -2.31 2.26
N ALA A 92 -12.96 -3.22 3.08
CA ALA A 92 -13.64 -4.47 3.42
C ALA A 92 -14.92 -4.22 4.23
N GLU A 93 -14.91 -3.26 5.15
CA GLU A 93 -16.05 -2.93 6.01
C GLU A 93 -17.07 -2.02 5.34
N ALA A 94 -16.63 -1.02 4.56
CA ALA A 94 -17.51 0.00 3.99
C ALA A 94 -18.42 -0.54 2.87
N GLY A 95 -18.01 -1.63 2.21
CA GLY A 95 -18.64 -2.11 0.98
C GLY A 95 -18.51 -1.09 -0.17
N PHE A 96 -18.81 -1.52 -1.39
CA PHE A 96 -18.96 -0.58 -2.51
C PHE A 96 -20.37 0.02 -2.46
N ARG A 97 -20.47 1.34 -2.30
CA ARG A 97 -21.73 2.07 -2.53
C ARG A 97 -21.93 2.21 -4.04
N ASP A 98 -22.92 1.50 -4.56
CA ASP A 98 -23.45 1.74 -5.90
C ASP A 98 -24.49 2.85 -5.82
N ASP A 99 -24.06 4.10 -6.01
CA ASP A 99 -24.96 5.26 -6.03
C ASP A 99 -25.66 5.43 -7.39
N GLY A 100 -25.90 4.32 -8.13
CA GLY A 100 -26.14 4.33 -9.56
C GLY A 100 -27.26 3.45 -10.13
N GLN A 101 -28.41 3.28 -9.45
CA GLN A 101 -29.69 2.99 -10.14
C GLN A 101 -30.94 3.21 -9.25
N GLN A 102 -31.28 4.47 -8.95
CA GLN A 102 -32.68 4.82 -8.71
C GLN A 102 -33.24 5.42 -9.99
N GLY A 103 -33.84 4.55 -10.81
CA GLY A 103 -34.71 4.97 -11.89
C GLY A 103 -35.82 5.84 -11.32
N ILE A 104 -36.00 7.00 -11.95
CA ILE A 104 -37.16 7.87 -11.76
C ILE A 104 -38.36 7.07 -12.27
N GLU A 105 -39.07 6.37 -11.37
CA GLU A 105 -40.46 6.00 -11.67
C GLU A 105 -41.32 7.24 -11.42
N GLU A 106 -41.60 7.91 -12.54
CA GLU A 106 -42.63 8.92 -12.70
C GLU A 106 -43.94 8.46 -12.06
N GLY A 107 -44.58 9.38 -11.33
CA GLY A 107 -45.91 9.17 -10.81
C GLY A 107 -46.91 8.90 -11.93
N VAL A 108 -47.59 7.76 -11.85
CA VAL A 108 -48.90 7.57 -12.48
C VAL A 108 -49.83 6.87 -11.49
N GLY A 109 -50.81 7.63 -10.99
CA GLY A 109 -52.15 7.12 -10.71
C GLY A 109 -52.40 6.47 -9.35
N LYS A 110 -52.72 7.28 -8.34
CA LYS A 110 -53.84 7.00 -7.43
C LYS A 110 -54.59 8.31 -7.14
N LEU A 111 -55.47 8.67 -8.06
CA LEU A 111 -56.59 9.57 -7.76
C LEU A 111 -57.86 8.70 -7.70
N ALA A 112 -58.53 8.81 -6.56
CA ALA A 112 -59.93 8.49 -6.25
C ALA A 112 -60.80 7.84 -7.33
N VAL A 113 -61.42 6.70 -6.99
CA VAL A 113 -62.86 6.59 -6.65
C VAL A 113 -63.01 5.56 -5.52
#